data_AF-A0A6G3UXP5-F1
#
_entry.id   AF-A0A6G3UXP5-F1
#
_cell.length_a   1.000
_cell.length_b   1.000
_cell.length_c   1.000
_cell.angle_alpha   90.00
_cell.angle_beta   90.00
_cell.angle_gamma   90.00
#
_symmetry.space_group_name_H-M   'P 1'
#
loop_
_entity.id
_entity.type
_entity.pdbx_description
1 polymer ?
#
loop_
_entity_poly.entity_id
_entity_poly.type
_entity_poly.pdbx_seq_one_letter_code
_entity_poly.pdbx_strand_id
1 'polypeptide(L)'
;MAIAGRPVATWLRARVPALTARVVARLLSDLPVYAELPHEEIAGDIADIVQHNLRLFADVLEHRRAATDGELAQQRDSAAQRAEEGVPLDAILAAYQVGVAMCWEETARDAGPGDLPAVLEIMDRVLVLQQQLTSAVSGAYLEARQILDSQEHGGRHALMAALLTGEDLDGFTRRTGLRPAARYLTMTLALAPHPDETGAVAVRGPGAGFAHAAGASVAARRKIRRIRTALDRFAGTPALTALDASGGTVLLP
;
A
#
# COMPACT_ATOMS: atom_id res chain seq x y z
N MET A 1 26.85 -18.14 -2.49
CA MET A 1 26.42 -18.78 -3.75
C MET A 1 27.24 -18.22 -4.91
N ALA A 2 27.49 -19.01 -5.95
CA ALA A 2 28.25 -18.57 -7.12
C ALA A 2 27.53 -18.98 -8.42
N ILE A 3 27.64 -18.14 -9.45
CA ILE A 3 27.14 -18.38 -10.81
C ILE A 3 28.30 -18.16 -11.77
N ALA A 4 28.56 -19.11 -12.68
CA ALA A 4 29.71 -19.09 -13.58
C ALA A 4 31.04 -18.88 -12.82
N GLY A 5 31.19 -19.53 -11.66
CA GLY A 5 32.38 -19.42 -10.81
C GLY A 5 32.55 -18.08 -10.07
N ARG A 6 31.60 -17.14 -10.18
CA ARG A 6 31.68 -15.81 -9.55
C ARG A 6 30.75 -15.71 -8.33
N PRO A 7 31.21 -15.21 -7.17
CA PRO A 7 30.35 -14.95 -6.02
C PRO A 7 29.27 -13.92 -6.36
N VAL A 8 27.99 -14.32 -6.28
CA VAL A 8 26.87 -13.51 -6.76
C VAL A 8 26.71 -12.21 -5.96
N ALA A 9 26.79 -12.27 -4.63
CA ALA A 9 26.58 -11.09 -3.79
C ALA A 9 27.60 -9.98 -4.06
N THR A 10 28.90 -10.32 -4.09
CA THR A 10 29.98 -9.37 -4.43
C THR A 10 29.80 -8.80 -5.83
N TRP A 11 29.45 -9.66 -6.79
CA TRP A 11 29.24 -9.29 -8.18
C TRP A 11 28.05 -8.34 -8.37
N LEU A 12 26.96 -8.57 -7.63
CA LEU A 12 25.76 -7.74 -7.65
C LEU A 12 26.02 -6.38 -7.00
N ARG A 13 26.70 -6.35 -5.84
CA ARG A 13 27.06 -5.10 -5.16
C ARG A 13 27.86 -4.15 -6.05
N ALA A 14 28.83 -4.69 -6.80
CA ALA A 14 29.61 -3.91 -7.75
C ALA A 14 28.77 -3.30 -8.89
N ARG A 15 27.60 -3.89 -9.19
CA ARG A 15 26.69 -3.45 -10.26
C ARG A 15 25.52 -2.60 -9.79
N VAL A 16 25.34 -2.41 -8.48
CA VAL A 16 24.23 -1.65 -7.91
C VAL A 16 24.02 -0.30 -8.61
N PRO A 17 25.04 0.55 -8.85
CA PRO A 17 24.82 1.84 -9.51
C PRO A 17 24.27 1.69 -10.94
N ALA A 18 24.88 0.82 -11.75
CA ALA A 18 24.48 0.60 -13.13
C ALA A 18 23.10 -0.06 -13.26
N LEU A 19 22.80 -1.03 -12.39
CA LEU A 19 21.50 -1.69 -12.36
C LEU A 19 20.40 -0.75 -11.84
N THR A 20 20.71 0.11 -10.87
CA THR A 20 19.79 1.15 -10.39
C THR A 20 19.38 2.08 -11.54
N ALA A 21 20.34 2.63 -12.27
CA ALA A 21 20.05 3.51 -13.41
C ALA A 21 19.15 2.82 -14.45
N ARG A 22 19.40 1.53 -14.73
CA ARG A 22 18.56 0.74 -15.65
C ARG A 22 17.15 0.49 -15.11
N VAL A 23 17.02 0.14 -13.84
CA VAL A 23 15.72 -0.08 -13.19
C VAL A 23 14.92 1.22 -13.20
N VAL A 24 15.50 2.34 -12.76
CA VAL A 24 14.84 3.65 -12.78
C VAL A 24 14.38 4.02 -14.20
N ALA A 25 15.25 3.88 -15.20
CA ALA A 25 14.87 4.14 -16.59
C ALA A 25 13.71 3.23 -17.06
N ARG A 26 13.68 1.97 -16.61
CA ARG A 26 12.59 1.04 -16.93
C ARG A 26 11.29 1.41 -16.23
N LEU A 27 11.34 1.83 -14.97
CA LEU A 27 10.16 2.28 -14.22
C LEU A 27 9.52 3.51 -14.90
N LEU A 28 10.33 4.48 -15.32
CA LEU A 28 9.85 5.70 -16.01
C LEU A 28 9.26 5.40 -17.39
N SER A 29 9.77 4.37 -18.06
CA SER A 29 9.24 3.91 -19.35
C SER A 29 7.90 3.19 -19.21
N ASP A 30 7.79 2.31 -18.21
CA ASP A 30 6.70 1.33 -18.15
C ASP A 30 5.53 1.78 -17.25
N LEU A 31 5.76 2.72 -16.32
CA LEU A 31 4.77 3.12 -15.32
C LEU A 31 4.43 4.62 -15.45
N PRO A 32 3.26 4.97 -16.04
CA PRO A 32 2.87 6.37 -16.28
C PRO A 32 2.91 7.25 -15.02
N VAL A 33 2.47 6.72 -13.88
CA VAL A 33 2.47 7.44 -12.59
C VAL A 33 3.87 7.91 -12.20
N TYR A 34 4.92 7.15 -12.51
CA TYR A 34 6.29 7.51 -12.20
C TYR A 34 6.89 8.49 -13.22
N ALA A 35 6.40 8.50 -14.46
CA ALA A 35 6.82 9.46 -15.48
C ALA A 35 6.27 10.88 -15.22
N GLU A 36 5.15 10.98 -14.49
CA GLU A 36 4.48 12.24 -14.15
C GLU A 36 5.01 12.89 -12.87
N LEU A 37 5.88 12.21 -12.10
CA LEU A 37 6.48 12.76 -10.88
C LEU A 37 7.52 13.87 -11.18
N PRO A 38 7.76 14.82 -10.26
CA PRO A 38 8.83 15.79 -10.40
C PRO A 38 10.20 15.11 -10.54
N HIS A 39 11.06 15.61 -11.42
CA HIS A 39 12.40 15.05 -11.67
C HIS A 39 13.28 14.91 -10.40
N GLU A 40 13.05 15.75 -9.39
CA GLU A 40 13.77 15.72 -8.11
C GLU A 40 13.37 14.51 -7.23
N GLU A 41 12.08 14.13 -7.20
CA GLU A 41 11.58 12.92 -6.51
C GLU A 41 11.98 11.64 -7.25
N ILE A 42 12.14 11.72 -8.57
CA ILE A 42 12.55 10.61 -9.44
C ILE A 42 14.02 10.25 -9.26
N ALA A 43 14.89 11.27 -9.17
CA ALA A 43 16.34 11.07 -9.20
C ALA A 43 16.93 10.66 -7.84
N GLY A 44 16.33 11.09 -6.72
CA GLY A 44 16.78 10.77 -5.37
C GLY A 44 16.07 9.55 -4.77
N ASP A 45 14.79 9.72 -4.43
CA ASP A 45 14.08 8.77 -3.56
C ASP A 45 13.88 7.39 -4.19
N ILE A 46 13.51 7.35 -5.48
CA ILE A 46 13.32 6.07 -6.19
C ILE A 46 14.67 5.37 -6.37
N ALA A 47 15.71 6.10 -6.77
CA ALA A 47 17.03 5.55 -6.97
C ALA A 47 17.60 5.00 -5.65
N ASP A 48 17.36 5.66 -4.52
CA ASP A 48 17.81 5.21 -3.21
C ASP A 48 17.09 3.94 -2.75
N ILE A 49 15.78 3.85 -2.96
CA ILE A 49 15.01 2.63 -2.66
C ILE A 49 15.45 1.47 -3.56
N VAL A 50 15.68 1.72 -4.84
CA VAL A 50 16.20 0.70 -5.76
C VAL A 50 17.58 0.23 -5.32
N GLN A 51 18.50 1.15 -5.00
CA GLN A 51 19.84 0.80 -4.50
C GLN A 51 19.77 -0.03 -3.22
N HIS A 52 18.92 0.37 -2.28
CA HIS A 52 18.72 -0.35 -1.03
C HIS A 52 18.18 -1.76 -1.28
N ASN A 53 17.17 -1.92 -2.13
CA ASN A 53 16.63 -3.23 -2.51
C ASN A 53 17.70 -4.15 -3.13
N LEU A 54 18.54 -3.62 -4.02
CA LEU A 54 19.61 -4.39 -4.65
C LEU A 54 20.69 -4.83 -3.65
N ARG A 55 21.03 -3.96 -2.68
CA ARG A 55 21.96 -4.30 -1.60
C ARG A 55 21.37 -5.34 -0.65
N LEU A 56 20.11 -5.16 -0.26
CA LEU A 56 19.38 -6.12 0.56
C LEU A 56 19.32 -7.50 -0.10
N PHE A 57 19.07 -7.55 -1.41
CA PHE A 57 19.10 -8.81 -2.13
C PHE A 57 20.49 -9.45 -2.10
N ALA A 58 21.57 -8.67 -2.30
CA ALA A 58 22.93 -9.19 -2.15
C ALA A 58 23.20 -9.73 -0.73
N ASP A 59 22.70 -9.05 0.32
CA ASP A 59 22.84 -9.47 1.72
C ASP A 59 22.11 -10.79 1.98
N VAL A 60 20.87 -10.94 1.49
CA VAL A 60 20.09 -12.18 1.57
C VAL A 60 20.83 -13.34 0.91
N LEU A 61 21.46 -13.10 -0.25
CA LEU A 61 22.23 -14.13 -0.95
C LEU A 61 23.57 -14.47 -0.29
N GLU A 62 24.24 -13.50 0.32
CA GLU A 62 25.50 -13.72 1.03
C GLU A 62 25.28 -14.53 2.31
N HIS A 63 24.34 -14.07 3.14
CA HIS A 63 24.06 -14.66 4.45
C HIS A 63 23.15 -15.89 4.36
N ARG A 64 22.55 -16.15 3.19
CA ARG A 64 21.63 -17.26 2.92
C ARG A 64 20.46 -17.33 3.90
N ARG A 65 19.97 -16.18 4.35
CA ARG A 65 18.84 -16.05 5.28
C ARG A 65 17.80 -15.08 4.73
N ALA A 66 16.59 -15.17 5.26
CA ALA A 66 15.55 -14.17 5.00
C ALA A 66 15.97 -12.79 5.52
N ALA A 67 15.36 -11.74 4.95
CA ALA A 67 15.49 -10.39 5.47
C ALA A 67 14.82 -10.29 6.84
N THR A 68 15.39 -9.48 7.72
CA THR A 68 14.80 -9.12 9.02
C THR A 68 13.86 -7.95 8.87
N ASP A 69 12.98 -7.73 9.86
CA ASP A 69 12.08 -6.59 9.82
C ASP A 69 12.82 -5.25 9.79
N GLY A 70 13.96 -5.11 10.49
CA GLY A 70 14.76 -3.89 10.46
C GLY A 70 15.36 -3.60 9.08
N GLU A 71 15.75 -4.63 8.32
CA GLU A 71 16.27 -4.48 6.95
C GLU A 71 15.21 -4.02 5.94
N LEU A 72 13.93 -4.19 6.28
CA LEU A 72 12.77 -3.79 5.48
C LEU A 72 12.20 -2.41 5.87
N ALA A 73 12.80 -1.71 6.85
CA ALA A 73 12.27 -0.45 7.37
C ALA A 73 12.14 0.63 6.30
N GLN A 74 13.20 0.82 5.48
CA GLN A 74 13.22 1.86 4.46
C GLN A 74 12.12 1.67 3.39
N GLN A 75 11.77 0.42 3.06
CA GLN A 75 10.68 0.10 2.14
C GLN A 75 9.31 0.43 2.73
N ARG A 76 9.13 0.24 4.04
CA ARG A 76 7.91 0.63 4.74
C ARG A 76 7.76 2.15 4.78
N ASP A 77 8.83 2.86 5.11
CA ASP A 77 8.84 4.33 5.15
C ASP A 77 8.51 4.91 3.77
N SER A 78 9.14 4.39 2.72
CA SER A 78 8.83 4.79 1.34
C SER A 78 7.39 4.47 0.95
N ALA A 79 6.85 3.32 1.36
CA ALA A 79 5.46 2.96 1.06
C ALA A 79 4.46 3.88 1.77
N ALA A 80 4.75 4.28 3.02
CA ALA A 80 3.94 5.24 3.76
C ALA A 80 3.97 6.63 3.10
N GLN A 81 5.15 7.13 2.74
CA GLN A 81 5.31 8.39 2.03
C GLN A 81 4.53 8.39 0.69
N ARG A 82 4.66 7.32 -0.10
CA ARG A 82 3.95 7.20 -1.38
C ARG A 82 2.42 7.11 -1.19
N ALA A 83 1.95 6.60 -0.06
CA ALA A 83 0.54 6.63 0.31
C ALA A 83 0.05 8.07 0.58
N GLU A 84 0.84 8.88 1.27
CA GLU A 84 0.58 10.29 1.54
C GLU A 84 0.55 11.12 0.25
N GLU A 85 1.47 10.87 -0.67
CA GLU A 85 1.57 11.52 -1.99
C GLU A 85 0.48 11.08 -2.97
N GLY A 86 -0.32 10.06 -2.64
CA GLY A 86 -1.44 9.66 -3.46
C GLY A 86 -1.13 8.55 -4.49
N VAL A 87 0.10 8.03 -4.53
CA VAL A 87 0.54 7.04 -5.52
C VAL A 87 -0.28 5.73 -5.37
N PRO A 88 -0.80 5.15 -6.45
CA PRO A 88 -1.56 3.89 -6.38
C PRO A 88 -0.70 2.69 -5.92
N LEU A 89 -1.23 1.87 -5.01
CA LEU A 89 -0.52 0.69 -4.48
C LEU A 89 -0.11 -0.30 -5.57
N ASP A 90 -0.96 -0.51 -6.58
CA ASP A 90 -0.66 -1.37 -7.72
C ASP A 90 0.54 -0.87 -8.54
N ALA A 91 0.70 0.44 -8.70
CA ALA A 91 1.88 1.03 -9.34
C ALA A 91 3.16 0.81 -8.50
N ILE A 92 3.07 0.92 -7.17
CA ILE A 92 4.18 0.62 -6.26
C ILE A 92 4.59 -0.85 -6.37
N LEU A 93 3.62 -1.78 -6.30
CA LEU A 93 3.89 -3.21 -6.39
C LEU A 93 4.45 -3.61 -7.76
N ALA A 94 3.97 -3.00 -8.85
CA ALA A 94 4.52 -3.19 -10.18
C ALA A 94 6.01 -2.76 -10.26
N ALA A 95 6.38 -1.65 -9.61
CA ALA A 95 7.77 -1.20 -9.58
C ALA A 95 8.70 -2.21 -8.88
N TYR A 96 8.27 -2.80 -7.76
CA TYR A 96 9.01 -3.87 -7.09
C TYR A 96 9.17 -5.11 -7.98
N GLN A 97 8.12 -5.50 -8.70
CA GLN A 97 8.16 -6.65 -9.62
C GLN A 97 9.16 -6.43 -10.75
N VAL A 98 9.19 -5.22 -11.34
CA VAL A 98 10.17 -4.85 -12.38
C VAL A 98 11.59 -4.93 -11.82
N GLY A 99 11.84 -4.36 -10.64
CA GLY A 99 13.16 -4.39 -10.00
C GLY A 99 13.65 -5.82 -9.73
N VAL A 100 12.79 -6.69 -9.20
CA VAL A 100 13.13 -8.09 -8.92
C VAL A 100 13.38 -8.88 -10.20
N ALA A 101 12.54 -8.72 -11.22
CA ALA A 101 12.74 -9.39 -12.52
C ALA A 101 14.09 -8.99 -13.15
N MET A 102 14.40 -7.70 -13.18
CA MET A 102 15.68 -7.21 -13.72
C MET A 102 16.88 -7.69 -12.90
N CYS A 103 16.76 -7.74 -11.57
CA CYS A 103 17.81 -8.24 -10.69
C CYS A 103 18.04 -9.76 -10.87
N TRP A 104 16.97 -10.51 -11.07
CA TRP A 104 17.03 -11.94 -11.39
C TRP A 104 17.71 -12.19 -12.74
N GLU A 105 17.29 -11.48 -13.80
CA GLU A 105 17.91 -11.56 -15.12
C GLU A 105 19.40 -11.22 -15.08
N GLU A 106 19.77 -10.19 -14.33
CA GLU A 106 21.16 -9.78 -14.13
C GLU A 106 21.95 -10.91 -13.46
N THR A 107 21.41 -11.48 -12.38
CA THR A 107 22.06 -12.53 -11.58
C THR A 107 22.23 -13.85 -12.33
N ALA A 108 21.23 -14.25 -13.11
CA ALA A 108 21.19 -15.54 -13.80
C ALA A 108 21.82 -15.51 -15.21
N ARG A 109 22.20 -14.32 -15.73
CA ARG A 109 22.60 -14.13 -17.13
C ARG A 109 23.60 -15.13 -17.68
N ASP A 110 24.65 -15.39 -16.91
CA ASP A 110 25.79 -16.21 -17.36
C ASP A 110 25.72 -17.64 -16.81
N ALA A 111 24.59 -18.05 -16.23
CA ALA A 111 24.45 -19.37 -15.62
C ALA A 111 24.53 -20.49 -16.66
N GLY A 112 25.39 -21.48 -16.42
CA GLY A 112 25.47 -22.72 -17.20
C GLY A 112 24.74 -23.88 -16.53
N PRO A 113 24.65 -25.06 -17.19
CA PRO A 113 24.00 -26.25 -16.61
C PRO A 113 24.57 -26.68 -15.25
N GLY A 114 25.86 -26.45 -15.00
CA GLY A 114 26.51 -26.74 -13.72
C GLY A 114 26.09 -25.81 -12.56
N ASP A 115 25.50 -24.66 -12.86
CA ASP A 115 25.05 -23.70 -11.86
C ASP A 115 23.62 -23.99 -11.36
N LEU A 116 22.93 -24.99 -11.91
CA LEU A 116 21.52 -25.29 -11.58
C LEU A 116 21.23 -25.34 -10.08
N PRO A 117 22.02 -26.01 -9.22
CA PRO A 117 21.78 -26.00 -7.78
C PRO A 117 21.83 -24.58 -7.16
N ALA A 118 22.77 -23.75 -7.62
CA ALA A 118 22.88 -22.37 -7.15
C ALA A 118 21.73 -21.50 -7.67
N VAL A 119 21.30 -21.69 -8.92
CA VAL A 119 20.14 -21.00 -9.50
C VAL A 119 18.87 -21.31 -8.71
N LEU A 120 18.64 -22.57 -8.34
CA LEU A 120 17.49 -22.98 -7.53
C LEU A 120 17.55 -22.37 -6.11
N GLU A 121 18.72 -22.37 -5.46
CA GLU A 121 18.90 -21.75 -4.15
C GLU A 121 18.66 -20.24 -4.21
N ILE A 122 19.18 -19.54 -5.23
CA ILE A 122 18.95 -18.10 -5.42
C ILE A 122 17.47 -17.84 -5.66
N MET A 123 16.80 -18.63 -6.50
CA MET A 123 15.38 -18.42 -6.80
C MET A 123 14.50 -18.61 -5.55
N ASP A 124 14.78 -19.61 -4.72
CA ASP A 124 14.11 -19.77 -3.42
C ASP A 124 14.25 -18.51 -2.56
N ARG A 125 15.46 -17.93 -2.48
CA ARG A 125 15.70 -16.68 -1.75
C ARG A 125 15.01 -15.47 -2.37
N VAL A 126 14.94 -15.38 -3.70
CA VAL A 126 14.18 -14.34 -4.41
C VAL A 126 12.70 -14.42 -4.05
N LEU A 127 12.09 -15.60 -4.07
CA LEU A 127 10.67 -15.79 -3.77
C LEU A 127 10.35 -15.39 -2.32
N VAL A 128 11.19 -15.79 -1.37
CA VAL A 128 11.04 -15.41 0.03
C VAL A 128 11.14 -13.88 0.19
N LEU A 129 12.17 -13.24 -0.38
CA LEU A 129 12.33 -11.79 -0.27
C LEU A 129 11.18 -11.04 -0.94
N GLN A 130 10.71 -11.49 -2.11
CA GLN A 130 9.56 -10.92 -2.81
C GLN A 130 8.30 -10.96 -1.93
N GLN A 131 8.05 -12.08 -1.24
CA GLN A 131 6.92 -12.21 -0.32
C GLN A 131 7.05 -11.23 0.85
N GLN A 132 8.24 -11.12 1.45
CA GLN A 132 8.51 -10.21 2.57
C GLN A 132 8.30 -8.74 2.17
N LEU A 133 8.87 -8.32 1.03
CA LEU A 133 8.71 -6.96 0.49
C LEU A 133 7.25 -6.65 0.19
N THR A 134 6.55 -7.55 -0.50
CA THR A 134 5.13 -7.36 -0.86
C THR A 134 4.28 -7.16 0.39
N SER A 135 4.49 -7.97 1.43
CA SER A 135 3.77 -7.87 2.71
C SER A 135 4.09 -6.56 3.44
N ALA A 136 5.37 -6.24 3.61
CA ALA A 136 5.83 -5.05 4.33
C ALA A 136 5.35 -3.75 3.66
N VAL A 137 5.52 -3.64 2.34
CA VAL A 137 5.11 -2.47 1.55
C VAL A 137 3.59 -2.30 1.56
N SER A 138 2.83 -3.37 1.32
CA SER A 138 1.37 -3.28 1.31
C SER A 138 0.81 -2.93 2.69
N GLY A 139 1.38 -3.52 3.75
CA GLY A 139 0.98 -3.23 5.13
C GLY A 139 1.19 -1.75 5.49
N ALA A 140 2.40 -1.24 5.29
CA ALA A 140 2.73 0.14 5.59
C ALA A 140 1.90 1.15 4.76
N TYR A 141 1.71 0.87 3.46
CA TYR A 141 0.86 1.69 2.60
C TYR A 141 -0.58 1.77 3.10
N LEU A 142 -1.19 0.63 3.44
CA LEU A 142 -2.58 0.57 3.90
C LEU A 142 -2.74 1.20 5.29
N GLU A 143 -1.77 1.05 6.17
CA GLU A 143 -1.75 1.72 7.47
C GLU A 143 -1.70 3.25 7.32
N ALA A 144 -0.78 3.76 6.50
CA ALA A 144 -0.67 5.18 6.21
C ALA A 144 -1.97 5.74 5.59
N ARG A 145 -2.57 5.04 4.62
CA ARG A 145 -3.88 5.40 4.06
C ARG A 145 -4.98 5.42 5.11
N GLN A 146 -5.01 4.44 6.01
CA GLN A 146 -6.00 4.39 7.08
C GLN A 146 -5.85 5.57 8.04
N ILE A 147 -4.60 5.97 8.36
CA ILE A 147 -4.33 7.14 9.19
C ILE A 147 -4.83 8.41 8.49
N LEU A 148 -4.51 8.62 7.22
CA LEU A 148 -4.97 9.78 6.44
C LEU A 148 -6.50 9.85 6.35
N ASP A 149 -7.14 8.73 6.01
CA ASP A 149 -8.60 8.63 5.95
C ASP A 149 -9.22 8.94 7.32
N SER A 150 -8.60 8.45 8.41
CA SER A 150 -9.06 8.71 9.78
C SER A 150 -8.89 10.16 10.20
N GLN A 151 -7.87 10.86 9.73
CA GLN A 151 -7.69 12.30 10.00
C GLN A 151 -8.70 13.14 9.22
N GLU A 152 -8.93 12.80 7.94
CA GLU A 152 -9.89 13.50 7.10
C GLU A 152 -11.34 13.31 7.61
N HIS A 153 -11.67 12.11 8.08
CA HIS A 153 -12.96 11.83 8.71
C HIS A 153 -13.01 12.19 10.20
N GLY A 154 -11.87 12.36 10.87
CA GLY A 154 -11.77 12.60 12.30
C GLY A 154 -12.39 13.93 12.72
N GLY A 155 -12.15 14.99 11.95
CA GLY A 155 -12.81 16.28 12.15
C GLY A 155 -14.34 16.19 12.00
N ARG A 156 -14.82 15.41 11.03
CA ARG A 156 -16.26 15.19 10.79
C ARG A 156 -16.89 14.36 11.91
N HIS A 157 -16.22 13.31 12.37
CA HIS A 157 -16.65 12.52 13.52
C HIS A 157 -16.65 13.34 14.80
N ALA A 158 -15.64 14.17 15.04
CA ALA A 158 -15.58 15.07 16.18
C ALA A 158 -16.72 16.09 16.16
N LEU A 159 -17.02 16.67 14.99
CA LEU A 159 -18.15 17.58 14.83
C LEU A 159 -19.50 16.87 15.05
N MET A 160 -19.66 15.66 14.52
CA MET A 160 -20.85 14.86 14.74
C MET A 160 -21.05 14.51 16.22
N ALA A 161 -19.97 14.13 16.91
CA ALA A 161 -20.00 13.87 18.35
C ALA A 161 -20.38 15.13 19.14
N ALA A 162 -19.75 16.28 18.85
CA ALA A 162 -20.07 17.56 19.48
C ALA A 162 -21.54 17.96 19.30
N LEU A 163 -22.10 17.76 18.11
CA LEU A 163 -23.52 18.00 17.83
C LEU A 163 -24.44 17.06 18.62
N LEU A 164 -24.08 15.78 18.72
CA LEU A 164 -24.89 14.77 19.43
C LEU A 164 -24.81 14.90 20.96
N THR A 165 -23.69 15.38 21.50
CA THR A 165 -23.49 15.60 22.94
C THR A 165 -23.94 16.99 23.40
N GLY A 166 -24.27 17.90 22.46
CA GLY A 166 -24.66 19.27 22.78
C GLY A 166 -23.50 20.14 23.25
N GLU A 167 -22.28 19.88 22.76
CA GLU A 167 -21.11 20.70 23.07
C GLU A 167 -21.27 22.15 22.53
N ASP A 168 -20.65 23.13 23.20
CA ASP A 168 -20.52 24.50 22.67
C ASP A 168 -19.82 24.50 21.30
N LEU A 169 -20.61 24.75 20.26
CA LEU A 169 -20.14 24.76 18.88
C LEU A 169 -19.23 25.94 18.58
N ASP A 170 -19.35 27.06 19.29
CA ASP A 170 -18.45 28.20 19.12
C ASP A 170 -17.06 27.86 19.65
N GLY A 171 -17.01 27.19 20.82
CA GLY A 171 -15.79 26.62 21.39
C GLY A 171 -15.16 25.56 20.49
N PHE A 172 -15.96 24.62 19.99
CA PHE A 172 -15.50 23.60 19.05
C PHE A 172 -14.87 24.23 17.80
N THR A 173 -15.59 25.17 17.19
CA THR A 173 -15.19 25.89 15.98
C THR A 173 -13.87 26.65 16.15
N ARG A 174 -13.63 27.26 17.32
CA ARG A 174 -12.35 27.92 17.63
C ARG A 174 -11.18 26.93 17.75
N ARG A 175 -11.41 25.73 18.29
CA ARG A 175 -10.37 24.71 18.50
C ARG A 175 -10.03 23.94 17.22
N THR A 176 -11.02 23.65 16.38
CA THR A 176 -10.85 22.76 15.22
C THR A 176 -10.88 23.48 13.88
N GLY A 177 -11.35 24.74 13.83
CA GLY A 177 -11.54 25.51 12.61
C GLY A 177 -12.79 25.13 11.80
N LEU A 178 -13.40 23.96 12.06
CA LEU A 178 -14.57 23.47 11.36
C LEU A 178 -15.80 24.30 11.70
N ARG A 179 -16.51 24.77 10.67
CA ARG A 179 -17.73 25.59 10.78
C ARG A 179 -18.96 24.70 10.59
N PRO A 180 -19.77 24.45 11.64
CA PRO A 180 -21.01 23.69 11.50
C PRO A 180 -22.02 24.44 10.63
N ALA A 181 -22.86 23.70 9.90
CA ALA A 181 -24.06 24.27 9.28
C ALA A 181 -25.05 24.77 10.34
N ALA A 182 -25.91 25.72 9.96
CA ALA A 182 -26.88 26.31 10.87
C ALA A 182 -27.94 25.31 11.35
N ARG A 183 -28.27 24.31 10.52
CA ARG A 183 -29.21 23.24 10.81
C ARG A 183 -28.71 21.96 10.15
N TYR A 184 -29.11 20.82 10.71
CA TYR A 184 -28.89 19.52 10.10
C TYR A 184 -30.20 18.76 10.03
N LEU A 185 -30.45 18.08 8.93
CA LEU A 185 -31.43 17.02 8.83
C LEU A 185 -30.81 15.72 9.36
N THR A 186 -31.38 15.19 10.44
CA THR A 186 -30.95 13.92 11.03
C THR A 186 -31.69 12.74 10.40
N MET A 187 -30.95 11.74 9.95
CA MET A 187 -31.48 10.52 9.37
C MET A 187 -30.81 9.29 9.99
N THR A 188 -31.58 8.22 10.17
CA THR A 188 -31.05 6.90 10.49
C THR A 188 -31.26 5.99 9.28
N LEU A 189 -30.17 5.40 8.80
CA LEU A 189 -30.18 4.45 7.69
C LEU A 189 -30.07 3.04 8.25
N ALA A 190 -30.91 2.14 7.74
CA ALA A 190 -30.76 0.70 7.91
C ALA A 190 -30.33 0.11 6.57
N LEU A 191 -29.20 -0.61 6.56
CA LEU A 191 -28.57 -1.15 5.36
C LEU A 191 -28.63 -2.67 5.37
N ALA A 192 -29.29 -3.24 4.36
CA ALA A 192 -29.25 -4.68 4.15
C ALA A 192 -27.82 -5.15 3.77
N PRO A 193 -27.45 -6.41 4.10
CA PRO A 193 -26.23 -7.03 3.59
C PRO A 193 -26.23 -7.03 2.06
N HIS A 194 -25.11 -6.64 1.45
CA HIS A 194 -24.96 -6.71 -0.01
C HIS A 194 -24.62 -8.15 -0.44
N PRO A 195 -25.06 -8.64 -1.61
CA PRO A 195 -24.68 -9.96 -2.11
C PRO A 195 -23.16 -10.21 -2.13
N ASP A 196 -22.35 -9.19 -2.44
CA ASP A 196 -20.88 -9.28 -2.37
C ASP A 196 -20.32 -9.44 -0.95
N GLU A 197 -21.10 -9.13 0.10
CA GLU A 197 -20.73 -9.36 1.51
C GLU A 197 -20.99 -10.81 1.93
N THR A 198 -21.90 -11.50 1.23
CA THR A 198 -22.31 -12.89 1.51
C THR A 198 -21.82 -13.89 0.46
N GLY A 199 -21.29 -13.39 -0.67
CA GLY A 199 -20.83 -14.17 -1.81
C GLY A 199 -19.57 -14.96 -1.51
N ALA A 200 -19.74 -16.26 -1.23
CA ALA A 200 -18.65 -17.22 -1.16
C ALA A 200 -18.10 -17.49 -2.56
N VAL A 201 -16.98 -16.85 -2.94
CA VAL A 201 -16.09 -17.47 -3.93
C VAL A 201 -15.43 -18.63 -3.20
N ALA A 202 -15.81 -19.86 -3.54
CA ALA A 202 -15.24 -21.08 -2.97
C ALA A 202 -13.78 -21.25 -3.41
N VAL A 203 -12.87 -20.48 -2.81
CA VAL A 203 -11.43 -20.72 -2.92
C VAL A 203 -11.14 -21.95 -2.07
N ARG A 204 -10.93 -23.11 -2.70
CA ARG A 204 -10.52 -24.34 -2.00
C ARG A 204 -9.01 -24.30 -1.79
N GLY A 205 -8.58 -24.17 -0.53
CA GLY A 205 -7.18 -24.27 -0.12
C GLY A 205 -6.94 -23.86 1.35
N PRO A 206 -5.79 -24.20 1.95
CA PRO A 206 -5.41 -23.71 3.28
C PRO A 206 -5.33 -22.18 3.24
N GLY A 207 -6.19 -21.47 3.99
CA GLY A 207 -6.30 -20.00 3.98
C GLY A 207 -7.63 -19.44 3.47
N ALA A 208 -8.54 -20.29 2.98
CA ALA A 208 -9.86 -19.91 2.45
C ALA A 208 -10.73 -19.09 3.44
N GLY A 209 -10.67 -19.40 4.74
CA GLY A 209 -11.44 -18.69 5.77
C GLY A 209 -11.00 -17.23 5.98
N PHE A 210 -9.68 -16.97 5.91
CA PHE A 210 -9.13 -15.62 6.04
C PHE A 210 -9.44 -14.77 4.79
N ALA A 211 -9.34 -15.36 3.59
CA ALA A 211 -9.69 -14.69 2.34
C ALA A 211 -11.18 -14.32 2.24
N HIS A 212 -12.07 -15.19 2.74
CA HIS A 212 -13.52 -14.95 2.76
C HIS A 212 -13.91 -13.81 3.71
N ALA A 213 -13.38 -13.80 4.94
CA ALA A 213 -13.63 -12.74 5.91
C ALA A 213 -13.09 -11.38 5.42
N ALA A 214 -11.91 -11.39 4.79
CA ALA A 214 -11.34 -10.20 4.16
C ALA A 214 -12.21 -9.69 2.99
N GLY A 215 -12.72 -10.59 2.14
CA GLY A 215 -13.60 -10.24 1.01
C GLY A 215 -14.90 -9.57 1.45
N ALA A 216 -15.60 -10.13 2.45
CA ALA A 216 -16.82 -9.56 3.01
C ALA A 216 -16.56 -8.18 3.65
N SER A 217 -15.44 -8.01 4.36
CA SER A 217 -15.03 -6.74 4.95
C SER A 217 -14.76 -5.66 3.89
N VAL A 218 -14.12 -6.03 2.77
CA VAL A 218 -13.88 -5.12 1.64
C VAL A 218 -15.19 -4.72 0.95
N ALA A 219 -16.11 -5.67 0.75
CA ALA A 219 -17.42 -5.40 0.16
C ALA A 219 -18.24 -4.41 1.01
N ALA A 220 -18.28 -4.63 2.33
CA ALA A 220 -18.96 -3.73 3.27
C ALA A 220 -18.39 -2.31 3.24
N ARG A 221 -17.05 -2.16 3.26
CA ARG A 221 -16.40 -0.84 3.16
C ARG A 221 -16.73 -0.13 1.85
N ARG A 222 -16.75 -0.86 0.73
CA ARG A 222 -17.12 -0.33 -0.59
C ARG A 222 -18.58 0.14 -0.63
N LYS A 223 -19.50 -0.60 -0.01
CA LYS A 223 -20.91 -0.20 0.15
C LYS A 223 -21.02 1.13 0.89
N ILE A 224 -20.37 1.25 2.04
CA ILE A 224 -20.40 2.47 2.87
C ILE A 224 -19.79 3.66 2.14
N ARG A 225 -18.65 3.49 1.47
CA ARG A 225 -18.04 4.56 0.67
C ARG A 225 -18.99 5.09 -0.41
N ARG A 226 -19.67 4.20 -1.14
CA ARG A 226 -20.64 4.60 -2.18
C ARG A 226 -21.82 5.38 -1.60
N ILE A 227 -22.34 4.96 -0.45
CA ILE A 227 -23.42 5.67 0.25
C ILE A 227 -22.97 7.07 0.66
N ARG A 228 -21.78 7.20 1.28
CA ARG A 228 -21.20 8.51 1.64
C ARG A 228 -21.08 9.42 0.41
N THR A 229 -20.48 8.92 -0.68
CA THR A 229 -20.36 9.69 -1.93
C THR A 229 -21.71 10.14 -2.49
N ALA A 230 -22.75 9.31 -2.38
CA ALA A 230 -24.09 9.69 -2.82
C ALA A 230 -24.72 10.77 -1.94
N LEU A 231 -24.53 10.69 -0.62
CA LEU A 231 -24.99 11.69 0.35
C LEU A 231 -24.27 13.03 0.15
N ASP A 232 -22.95 13.02 -0.01
CA ASP A 232 -22.14 14.22 -0.24
C ASP A 232 -22.56 14.93 -1.54
N ARG A 233 -22.82 14.13 -2.60
CA ARG A 233 -23.33 14.67 -3.86
C ARG A 233 -24.71 15.28 -3.72
N PHE A 234 -25.60 14.66 -2.95
CA PHE A 234 -26.95 15.16 -2.73
C PHE A 234 -26.96 16.46 -1.92
N ALA A 235 -26.16 16.54 -0.86
CA ALA A 235 -26.06 17.73 -0.02
C ALA A 235 -25.23 18.86 -0.66
N GLY A 236 -24.44 18.57 -1.70
CA GLY A 236 -23.51 19.53 -2.31
C GLY A 236 -22.32 19.90 -1.42
N THR A 237 -22.26 19.33 -0.22
CA THR A 237 -21.18 19.46 0.75
C THR A 237 -21.02 18.13 1.50
N PRO A 238 -19.84 17.84 2.09
CA PRO A 238 -19.64 16.58 2.80
C PRO A 238 -20.59 16.39 3.99
N ALA A 239 -21.35 15.30 4.00
CA ALA A 239 -22.27 14.94 5.07
C ALA A 239 -21.55 14.39 6.30
N LEU A 240 -22.11 14.60 7.50
CA LEU A 240 -21.59 13.96 8.71
C LEU A 240 -22.21 12.57 8.85
N THR A 241 -21.39 11.53 8.90
CA THR A 241 -21.87 10.14 8.90
C THR A 241 -21.19 9.29 9.96
N ALA A 242 -21.99 8.56 10.74
CA ALA A 242 -21.56 7.46 11.59
C ALA A 242 -22.26 6.20 11.10
N LEU A 243 -21.66 5.55 10.11
CA LEU A 243 -22.20 4.39 9.41
C LEU A 243 -21.27 3.18 9.55
N ASP A 244 -21.85 2.03 9.82
CA ASP A 244 -21.25 0.71 9.74
C ASP A 244 -21.92 -0.13 8.64
N ALA A 245 -21.54 -1.41 8.52
CA ALA A 245 -22.05 -2.31 7.49
C ALA A 245 -23.59 -2.53 7.55
N SER A 246 -24.21 -2.32 8.71
CA SER A 246 -25.64 -2.48 8.98
C SER A 246 -26.42 -1.17 8.94
N GLY A 247 -25.75 -0.02 8.98
CA GLY A 247 -26.37 1.29 8.91
C GLY A 247 -25.80 2.28 9.92
N GLY A 248 -26.61 3.25 10.32
CA GLY A 248 -26.25 4.25 11.31
C GLY A 248 -26.81 5.64 11.02
N THR A 249 -26.18 6.66 11.58
CA THR A 249 -26.71 8.03 11.60
C THR A 249 -26.04 8.90 10.53
N VAL A 250 -26.83 9.76 9.90
CA VAL A 250 -26.40 10.76 8.93
C VAL A 250 -26.96 12.13 9.34
N LEU A 251 -26.12 13.16 9.33
CA LEU A 251 -26.53 14.55 9.46
C LEU A 251 -26.23 15.27 8.14
N LEU A 252 -27.28 15.72 7.45
CA LEU A 252 -27.17 16.48 6.21
C LEU A 252 -27.32 17.98 6.51
N PRO A 253 -26.37 18.83 6.10
CA PRO A 253 -26.44 20.28 6.31
C PRO A 253 -27.52 20.97 5.46
#